data_AF-A0A345E5A2-F1
#
_entry.id   AF-A0A345E5A2-F1
#
_cell.length_a   1.000
_cell.length_b   1.000
_cell.length_c   1.000
_cell.angle_alpha   90.00
_cell.angle_beta   90.00
_cell.angle_gamma   90.00
#
_symmetry.space_group_name_H-M   'P 1'
#
loop_
_entity.id
_entity.type
_entity.pdbx_description
1 polymer ?
#
loop_
_entity_poly.entity_id
_entity_poly.type
_entity_poly.pdbx_seq_one_letter_code
_entity_poly.pdbx_strand_id
1 'polypeptide(L)'
;MTFEFDIERLRHLPETPLKALRRSFWWVRKTFFSKPKPENPAVVVAMDEPEAEAFLGERFFEPGWEMSYSYRNEIVNLRRVRYVRDHPSGLEWWQTHIRGYSHPDGLELAAHFEPEPAEHPDAHVDGDYIDVPRGNATLVGILEEAGVDFRRIGDWEDADVGSAAGGTTVDVDA
;
A
#
# COMPACT_ATOMS: atom_id res chain seq x y z
N MET A 1 28.46 26.20 34.02
CA MET A 1 27.09 25.79 34.37
C MET A 1 26.91 24.37 33.87
N THR A 2 26.89 23.41 34.78
CA THR A 2 26.67 22.00 34.45
C THR A 2 25.18 21.77 34.58
N PHE A 3 24.48 21.51 33.47
CA PHE A 3 23.07 21.15 33.52
C PHE A 3 22.99 19.68 33.95
N GLU A 4 22.66 19.43 35.22
CA GLU A 4 22.20 18.12 35.66
C GLU A 4 20.79 17.90 35.09
N PHE A 5 20.73 17.20 33.95
CA PHE A 5 19.45 16.79 33.38
C PHE A 5 18.96 15.57 34.15
N ASP A 6 17.88 15.75 34.91
CA ASP A 6 17.17 14.67 35.59
C ASP A 6 16.36 13.86 34.56
N ILE A 7 17.05 12.92 33.91
CA ILE A 7 16.51 12.04 32.86
C ILE A 7 15.42 11.11 33.43
N GLU A 8 15.39 10.84 34.74
CA GLU A 8 14.35 10.00 35.36
C GLU A 8 12.95 10.61 35.24
N ARG A 9 12.82 11.94 35.23
CA ARG A 9 11.52 12.61 35.00
C ARG A 9 10.90 12.30 33.64
N LEU A 10 11.70 11.99 32.62
CA LEU A 10 11.20 11.63 31.29
C LEU A 10 10.53 10.25 31.28
N ARG A 11 10.88 9.35 32.21
CA ARG A 11 10.23 8.03 32.35
C ARG A 11 8.80 8.11 32.89
N HIS A 12 8.44 9.23 33.52
CA HIS A 12 7.12 9.49 34.07
C HIS A 12 6.26 10.41 33.20
N LEU A 13 6.75 10.83 32.02
CA LEU A 13 5.90 11.50 31.06
C LEU A 13 4.80 10.51 30.65
N PRO A 14 3.52 10.86 30.83
CA PRO A 14 2.44 9.99 30.37
C PRO A 14 2.63 9.73 28.87
N GLU A 15 2.24 8.56 28.39
CA GLU A 15 2.44 8.19 26.98
C GLU A 15 1.80 9.20 26.01
N THR A 16 0.80 9.96 26.47
CA THR A 16 0.03 10.94 25.70
C THR A 16 0.87 12.08 25.12
N PRO A 17 1.65 12.87 25.88
CA PRO A 17 2.53 13.89 25.31
C PRO A 17 3.61 13.33 24.39
N LEU A 18 4.17 12.15 24.68
CA LEU A 18 5.16 11.52 23.80
C LEU A 18 4.53 11.02 22.48
N LYS A 19 3.33 10.40 22.55
CA LYS A 19 2.51 10.03 21.39
C LYS A 19 2.11 11.27 20.59
N ALA A 20 1.74 12.36 21.25
CA ALA A 20 1.41 13.62 20.60
C ALA A 20 2.63 14.24 19.90
N LEU A 21 3.82 14.19 20.50
CA LEU A 21 5.06 14.69 19.89
C LEU A 21 5.46 13.84 18.68
N ARG A 22 5.39 12.51 18.79
CA ARG A 22 5.60 11.58 17.66
C ARG A 22 4.60 11.86 16.53
N ARG A 23 3.33 12.06 16.88
CA ARG A 23 2.27 12.41 15.92
C ARG A 23 2.53 13.76 15.25
N SER A 24 2.97 14.77 16.01
CA SER A 24 3.33 16.10 15.48
C SER A 24 4.55 16.03 14.55
N PHE A 25 5.59 15.29 14.93
CA PHE A 25 6.76 15.09 14.07
C PHE A 25 6.41 14.32 12.80
N TRP A 26 5.55 13.31 12.91
CA TRP A 26 5.00 12.57 11.77
C TRP A 26 4.21 13.49 10.83
N TRP A 27 3.37 14.38 11.35
CA TRP A 27 2.64 15.38 10.55
C TRP A 27 3.56 16.43 9.91
N VAL A 28 4.60 16.90 10.61
CA VAL A 28 5.63 17.79 10.05
C VAL A 28 6.37 17.08 8.91
N ARG A 29 6.74 15.81 9.09
CA ARG A 29 7.35 15.00 8.05
C ARG A 29 6.43 14.86 6.84
N LYS A 30 5.15 14.50 7.04
CA LYS A 30 4.15 14.44 5.96
C LYS A 30 4.01 15.78 5.24
N THR A 31 4.00 16.90 5.96
CA THR A 31 3.75 18.23 5.37
C THR A 31 4.92 18.73 4.52
N PHE A 32 6.16 18.56 4.99
CA PHE A 32 7.34 19.15 4.34
C PHE A 32 8.15 18.17 3.49
N PHE A 33 8.02 16.85 3.70
CA PHE A 33 8.74 15.80 2.96
C PHE A 33 7.79 14.94 2.10
N SER A 34 6.72 15.57 1.57
CA SER A 34 5.80 14.94 0.63
C SER A 34 6.36 14.94 -0.79
N LYS A 35 6.48 13.77 -1.40
CA LYS A 35 6.82 13.61 -2.82
C LYS A 35 5.55 13.77 -3.70
N PRO A 36 5.66 14.21 -4.97
CA PRO A 36 4.53 14.15 -5.90
C PRO A 36 4.07 12.70 -6.07
N LYS A 37 2.75 12.49 -6.24
CA LYS A 37 2.17 11.17 -6.47
C LYS A 37 2.83 10.54 -7.72
N PRO A 38 3.32 9.29 -7.65
CA PRO A 38 3.82 8.60 -8.84
C PRO A 38 2.67 8.26 -9.80
N GLU A 39 2.96 8.23 -11.10
CA GLU A 39 1.97 7.92 -12.16
C GLU A 39 1.82 6.41 -12.39
N ASN A 40 1.70 5.64 -11.32
CA ASN A 40 1.55 4.18 -11.41
C ASN A 40 0.11 3.80 -11.80
N PRO A 41 -0.09 2.66 -12.51
CA PRO A 41 -1.41 2.09 -12.69
C PRO A 41 -2.09 1.81 -11.35
N ALA A 42 -3.37 2.12 -11.28
CA ALA A 42 -4.18 2.05 -10.07
C ALA A 42 -5.63 1.66 -10.39
N VAL A 43 -6.38 1.30 -9.36
CA VAL A 43 -7.82 1.08 -9.44
C VAL A 43 -8.56 2.13 -8.65
N VAL A 44 -9.70 2.59 -9.14
CA VAL A 44 -10.62 3.45 -8.41
C VAL A 44 -11.75 2.59 -7.86
N VAL A 45 -11.95 2.64 -6.56
CA VAL A 45 -13.01 1.93 -5.82
C VAL A 45 -13.93 2.93 -5.13
N ALA A 46 -15.22 2.62 -5.08
CA ALA A 46 -16.21 3.40 -4.35
C ALA A 46 -16.19 3.05 -2.85
N MET A 47 -15.07 3.33 -2.18
CA MET A 47 -14.86 3.15 -0.74
C MET A 47 -14.26 4.43 -0.15
N ASP A 48 -14.52 4.68 1.13
CA ASP A 48 -13.77 5.65 1.93
C ASP A 48 -12.55 5.01 2.65
N GLU A 49 -11.76 5.84 3.34
CA GLU A 49 -10.55 5.40 4.06
C GLU A 49 -10.85 4.32 5.12
N PRO A 50 -11.78 4.53 6.08
CA PRO A 50 -12.16 3.49 7.05
C PRO A 50 -12.65 2.19 6.42
N GLU A 51 -13.46 2.26 5.35
CA GLU A 51 -13.96 1.08 4.63
C GLU A 51 -12.81 0.29 4.00
N ALA A 52 -11.88 0.98 3.32
CA ALA A 52 -10.72 0.34 2.70
C ALA A 52 -9.77 -0.27 3.75
N GLU A 53 -9.55 0.40 4.88
CA GLU A 53 -8.73 -0.12 5.98
C GLU A 53 -9.34 -1.39 6.59
N ALA A 54 -10.65 -1.39 6.84
CA ALA A 54 -11.34 -2.59 7.34
C ALA A 54 -11.30 -3.72 6.31
N PHE A 55 -11.66 -3.43 5.06
CA PHE A 55 -11.72 -4.40 3.97
C PHE A 55 -10.38 -5.09 3.70
N LEU A 56 -9.30 -4.32 3.62
CA LEU A 56 -7.95 -4.84 3.41
C LEU A 56 -7.38 -5.46 4.69
N GLY A 57 -7.75 -4.92 5.86
CA GLY A 57 -7.38 -5.45 7.18
C GLY A 57 -7.87 -6.88 7.41
N GLU A 58 -9.11 -7.18 7.03
CA GLU A 58 -9.67 -8.55 7.03
C GLU A 58 -8.87 -9.54 6.15
N ARG A 59 -8.04 -9.02 5.23
CA ARG A 59 -7.18 -9.76 4.31
C ARG A 59 -5.71 -9.69 4.69
N PHE A 60 -5.44 -9.41 5.97
CA PHE A 60 -4.12 -9.36 6.61
C PHE A 60 -3.23 -8.23 6.12
N PHE A 61 -3.81 -7.13 5.63
CA PHE A 61 -3.05 -5.91 5.41
C PHE A 61 -3.03 -5.07 6.68
N GLU A 62 -1.85 -4.66 7.13
CA GLU A 62 -1.64 -3.79 8.28
C GLU A 62 -1.16 -2.39 7.84
N PRO A 63 -1.34 -1.34 8.66
CA PRO A 63 -0.77 -0.02 8.39
C PRO A 63 0.76 -0.04 8.21
N GLY A 64 1.26 0.63 7.17
CA GLY A 64 2.69 0.66 6.79
C GLY A 64 3.38 2.02 6.93
N TRP A 65 2.77 2.98 7.63
CA TRP A 65 3.19 4.39 7.64
C TRP A 65 4.59 4.66 8.16
N GLU A 66 5.07 3.88 9.14
CA GLU A 66 6.36 4.10 9.81
C GLU A 66 7.54 3.88 8.87
N MET A 67 7.36 3.08 7.82
CA MET A 67 8.42 2.66 6.90
C MET A 67 8.20 3.15 5.47
N SER A 68 7.22 4.03 5.23
CA SER A 68 6.91 4.55 3.90
C SER A 68 7.26 6.04 3.72
N TYR A 69 7.56 6.42 2.47
CA TYR A 69 7.50 7.82 2.05
C TYR A 69 6.05 8.32 2.07
N SER A 70 5.86 9.59 2.44
CA SER A 70 4.57 10.26 2.29
C SER A 70 4.47 10.85 0.88
N TYR A 71 3.40 10.51 0.17
CA TYR A 71 3.03 11.17 -1.08
C TYR A 71 1.90 12.18 -0.85
N ARG A 72 1.80 13.18 -1.74
CA ARG A 72 0.69 14.14 -1.70
C ARG A 72 -0.64 13.41 -1.89
N ASN A 73 -1.62 13.73 -1.05
CA ASN A 73 -2.97 13.18 -1.05
C ASN A 73 -3.07 11.67 -0.74
N GLU A 74 -2.00 11.06 -0.22
CA GLU A 74 -2.02 9.69 0.27
C GLU A 74 -2.71 9.64 1.65
N ILE A 75 -3.82 8.89 1.71
CA ILE A 75 -4.68 8.77 2.90
C ILE A 75 -4.79 7.33 3.41
N VAL A 76 -4.45 6.33 2.58
CA VAL A 76 -4.34 4.92 2.99
C VAL A 76 -2.93 4.42 2.70
N ASN A 77 -2.34 3.69 3.64
CA ASN A 77 -1.04 3.05 3.46
C ASN A 77 -1.04 1.71 4.20
N LEU A 78 -1.23 0.63 3.44
CA LEU A 78 -1.44 -0.71 3.99
C LEU A 78 -0.48 -1.70 3.32
N ARG A 79 -0.06 -2.72 4.05
CA ARG A 79 0.91 -3.69 3.57
C ARG A 79 0.63 -5.08 4.09
N ARG A 80 1.05 -6.09 3.33
CA ARG A 80 1.00 -7.50 3.74
C ARG A 80 2.32 -8.18 3.47
N VAL A 81 3.02 -8.52 4.54
CA VAL A 81 4.32 -9.19 4.52
C VAL A 81 4.16 -10.68 4.19
N ARG A 82 5.09 -11.23 3.43
CA ARG A 82 5.13 -12.63 3.03
C ARG A 82 6.56 -13.09 2.76
N TYR A 83 6.84 -14.33 3.14
CA TYR A 83 8.13 -14.99 2.90
C TYR A 83 8.14 -15.70 1.54
N VAL A 84 9.16 -15.47 0.71
CA VAL A 84 9.34 -16.03 -0.63
C VAL A 84 10.67 -16.77 -0.69
N ARG A 85 10.62 -18.11 -0.62
CA ARG A 85 11.82 -18.97 -0.53
C ARG A 85 12.80 -18.82 -1.69
N ASP A 86 12.27 -18.75 -2.92
CA ASP A 86 13.08 -18.89 -4.14
C ASP A 86 12.91 -17.67 -5.07
N HIS A 87 12.91 -16.46 -4.49
CA HIS A 87 12.86 -15.25 -5.33
C HIS A 87 14.17 -15.11 -6.13
N PRO A 88 14.14 -14.76 -7.44
CA PRO A 88 15.35 -14.64 -8.27
C PRO A 88 16.42 -13.66 -7.75
N SER A 89 16.02 -12.70 -6.90
CA SER A 89 16.96 -11.76 -6.26
C SER A 89 17.67 -12.32 -5.03
N GLY A 90 17.28 -13.51 -4.55
CA GLY A 90 17.80 -14.11 -3.32
C GLY A 90 17.29 -13.50 -2.01
N LEU A 91 16.36 -12.53 -2.07
CA LEU A 91 15.72 -11.95 -0.90
C LEU A 91 14.50 -12.77 -0.49
N GLU A 92 14.27 -12.90 0.81
CA GLU A 92 13.26 -13.82 1.34
C GLU A 92 12.02 -13.11 1.89
N TRP A 93 12.16 -11.90 2.44
CA TRP A 93 11.05 -11.15 3.02
C TRP A 93 10.56 -10.06 2.08
N TRP A 94 9.27 -10.11 1.76
CA TRP A 94 8.65 -9.21 0.81
C TRP A 94 7.29 -8.74 1.30
N GLN A 95 6.78 -7.67 0.71
CA GLN A 95 5.45 -7.17 0.99
C GLN A 95 4.70 -6.81 -0.29
N THR A 96 3.39 -7.04 -0.28
CA THR A 96 2.49 -6.29 -1.17
C THR A 96 2.07 -5.04 -0.42
N HIS A 97 2.40 -3.88 -0.98
CA HIS A 97 2.10 -2.57 -0.43
C HIS A 97 1.01 -1.91 -1.26
N ILE A 98 -0.05 -1.44 -0.62
CA ILE A 98 -1.16 -0.72 -1.21
C ILE A 98 -1.14 0.71 -0.67
N ARG A 99 -1.11 1.67 -1.59
CA ARG A 99 -1.27 3.09 -1.28
C ARG A 99 -2.61 3.57 -1.81
N GLY A 100 -3.36 4.28 -0.98
CA GLY A 100 -4.62 4.89 -1.37
C GLY A 100 -4.56 6.40 -1.37
N TYR A 101 -5.07 6.99 -2.44
CA TYR A 101 -5.16 8.42 -2.65
C TYR A 101 -6.61 8.84 -2.73
N SER A 102 -6.91 10.04 -2.22
CA SER A 102 -8.25 10.62 -2.36
C SER A 102 -8.59 10.85 -3.84
N HIS A 103 -9.76 10.36 -4.26
CA HIS A 103 -10.28 10.50 -5.62
C HIS A 103 -11.76 10.97 -5.58
N PRO A 104 -12.26 11.76 -6.55
CA PRO A 104 -13.66 12.22 -6.54
C PRO A 104 -14.71 11.10 -6.47
N ASP A 105 -14.40 9.94 -7.04
CA ASP A 105 -15.27 8.75 -7.07
C ASP A 105 -15.01 7.76 -5.91
N GLY A 106 -14.19 8.12 -4.91
CA GLY A 106 -13.81 7.26 -3.78
C GLY A 106 -12.30 7.23 -3.54
N LEU A 107 -11.70 6.05 -3.62
CA LEU A 107 -10.26 5.85 -3.42
C LEU A 107 -9.58 5.37 -4.69
N GLU A 108 -8.45 6.00 -5.02
CA GLU A 108 -7.49 5.48 -5.97
C GLU A 108 -6.48 4.60 -5.22
N LEU A 109 -6.50 3.29 -5.45
CA LEU A 109 -5.61 2.32 -4.85
C LEU A 109 -4.55 1.86 -5.86
N ALA A 110 -3.28 2.09 -5.54
CA ALA A 110 -2.13 1.62 -6.31
C ALA A 110 -1.36 0.59 -5.47
N ALA A 111 -1.03 -0.55 -6.07
CA ALA A 111 -0.32 -1.61 -5.38
C ALA A 111 0.98 -2.00 -6.09
N HIS A 112 1.99 -2.34 -5.29
CA HIS A 112 3.25 -2.86 -5.78
C HIS A 112 3.80 -3.93 -4.84
N PHE A 113 4.60 -4.83 -5.39
CA PHE A 113 5.30 -5.85 -4.63
C PHE A 113 6.78 -5.45 -4.50
N GLU A 114 7.31 -5.49 -3.29
CA GLU A 114 8.66 -4.97 -3.01
C GLU A 114 9.31 -5.71 -1.82
N PRO A 115 10.64 -5.59 -1.65
CA PRO A 115 11.32 -6.12 -0.47
C PRO A 115 10.77 -5.51 0.82
N GLU A 116 10.67 -6.32 1.87
CA GLU A 116 10.19 -5.87 3.18
C GLU A 116 11.22 -4.92 3.82
N PRO A 117 10.87 -3.66 4.12
CA PRO A 117 11.83 -2.65 4.57
C PRO A 117 12.49 -2.97 5.91
N ALA A 118 11.82 -3.72 6.79
CA ALA A 118 12.41 -4.12 8.07
C ALA A 118 13.59 -5.10 7.92
N GLU A 119 13.56 -5.93 6.89
CA GLU A 119 14.55 -7.00 6.66
C GLU A 119 15.55 -6.63 5.55
N HIS A 120 15.12 -5.84 4.57
CA HIS A 120 15.89 -5.47 3.38
C HIS A 120 15.81 -3.95 3.09
N PRO A 121 16.25 -3.08 4.03
CA PRO A 121 16.06 -1.64 3.93
C PRO A 121 16.76 -1.01 2.72
N ASP A 122 17.98 -1.44 2.39
CA ASP A 122 18.73 -0.89 1.26
C ASP A 122 18.03 -1.23 -0.07
N ALA A 123 17.71 -2.51 -0.29
CA ALA A 123 17.01 -2.98 -1.48
C ALA A 123 15.61 -2.35 -1.64
N HIS A 124 14.95 -2.03 -0.52
CA HIS A 124 13.68 -1.31 -0.53
C HIS A 124 13.83 0.15 -0.95
N VAL A 125 14.85 0.85 -0.44
CA VAL A 125 15.09 2.27 -0.74
C VAL A 125 15.58 2.47 -2.18
N ASP A 126 16.42 1.57 -2.68
CA ASP A 126 16.96 1.64 -4.04
C ASP A 126 15.85 1.47 -5.09
N GLY A 127 14.79 0.73 -4.77
CA GLY A 127 13.61 0.56 -5.61
C GLY A 127 13.79 -0.40 -6.79
N ASP A 128 14.95 -1.07 -6.88
CA ASP A 128 15.32 -2.00 -7.96
C ASP A 128 14.37 -3.21 -8.11
N TYR A 129 13.62 -3.51 -7.05
CA TYR A 129 12.75 -4.68 -6.97
C TYR A 129 11.26 -4.34 -6.86
N ILE A 130 10.86 -3.10 -7.21
CA ILE A 130 9.45 -2.72 -7.23
C ILE A 130 8.77 -3.38 -8.44
N ASP A 131 7.87 -4.31 -8.15
CA ASP A 131 7.05 -5.03 -9.13
C ASP A 131 5.60 -4.55 -9.03
N VAL A 132 5.28 -3.52 -9.84
CA VAL A 132 3.94 -2.93 -9.91
C VAL A 132 2.91 -3.91 -10.48
N PRO A 133 3.15 -4.60 -11.61
CA PRO A 133 2.17 -5.55 -12.16
C PRO A 133 1.73 -6.62 -11.16
N ARG A 134 2.68 -7.24 -10.42
CA ARG A 134 2.34 -8.27 -9.43
C ARG A 134 1.58 -7.73 -8.22
N GLY A 135 1.92 -6.52 -7.76
CA GLY A 135 1.20 -5.85 -6.69
C GLY A 135 -0.25 -5.57 -7.08
N ASN A 136 -0.43 -4.96 -8.25
CA ASN A 136 -1.75 -4.65 -8.80
C ASN A 136 -2.58 -5.90 -9.11
N ALA A 137 -1.97 -6.97 -9.63
CA ALA A 137 -2.65 -8.26 -9.81
C ALA A 137 -3.17 -8.82 -8.48
N THR A 138 -2.40 -8.67 -7.40
CA THR A 138 -2.83 -9.09 -6.05
C THR A 138 -4.03 -8.27 -5.57
N LEU A 139 -4.00 -6.94 -5.74
CA LEU A 139 -5.11 -6.06 -5.36
C LEU A 139 -6.37 -6.35 -6.18
N VAL A 140 -6.24 -6.46 -7.50
CA VAL A 140 -7.34 -6.81 -8.42
C VAL A 140 -7.97 -8.13 -8.03
N GLY A 141 -7.17 -9.17 -7.81
CA GLY A 141 -7.70 -10.48 -7.42
C GLY A 141 -8.50 -10.43 -6.11
N ILE A 142 -8.05 -9.63 -5.13
CA ILE A 142 -8.77 -9.40 -3.87
C ILE A 142 -10.14 -8.74 -4.11
N LEU A 143 -10.19 -7.73 -4.99
CA LEU A 143 -11.42 -7.00 -5.29
C LEU A 143 -12.41 -7.88 -6.06
N GLU A 144 -11.91 -8.62 -7.06
CA GLU A 144 -12.71 -9.55 -7.87
C GLU A 144 -13.27 -10.69 -7.03
N GLU A 145 -12.46 -11.30 -6.15
CA GLU A 145 -12.92 -12.35 -5.22
C GLU A 145 -14.02 -11.86 -4.29
N ALA A 146 -13.94 -10.59 -3.87
CA ALA A 146 -14.92 -9.96 -2.99
C ALA A 146 -16.17 -9.42 -3.73
N GLY A 147 -16.19 -9.44 -5.07
CA GLY A 147 -17.25 -8.83 -5.87
C GLY A 147 -17.32 -7.30 -5.73
N VAL A 148 -16.20 -6.64 -5.47
CA VAL A 148 -16.12 -5.18 -5.37
C VAL A 148 -15.94 -4.59 -6.76
N ASP A 149 -16.80 -3.66 -7.14
CA ASP A 149 -16.67 -2.92 -8.40
C ASP A 149 -15.49 -1.95 -8.36
N PHE A 150 -14.71 -1.91 -9.44
CA PHE A 150 -13.59 -0.99 -9.59
C PHE A 150 -13.34 -0.59 -11.04
N ARG A 151 -12.66 0.55 -11.22
CA ARG A 151 -12.22 1.05 -12.54
C ARG A 151 -10.70 1.14 -12.59
N ARG A 152 -10.08 0.50 -13.59
CA ARG A 152 -8.64 0.64 -13.84
C ARG A 152 -8.33 2.03 -14.41
N ILE A 153 -7.24 2.65 -13.93
CA ILE A 153 -6.67 3.91 -14.44
C ILE A 153 -5.16 3.79 -14.58
N GLY A 154 -4.56 4.63 -15.43
CA GLY A 154 -3.14 4.57 -15.75
C GLY A 154 -2.82 3.52 -16.82
N ASP A 155 -1.53 3.33 -17.08
CA ASP A 155 -1.03 2.37 -18.08
C ASP A 155 -0.82 1.01 -17.42
N TRP A 156 -1.67 0.04 -17.77
CA TRP A 156 -1.56 -1.33 -17.32
C TRP A 156 -0.89 -2.09 -18.45
N GLU A 157 0.32 -2.59 -18.25
CA GLU A 157 0.92 -3.52 -19.21
C GLU A 157 -0.05 -4.69 -19.38
N ASP A 158 -0.68 -4.78 -20.56
CA ASP A 158 -1.80 -5.68 -20.82
C ASP A 158 -1.43 -7.13 -20.44
N ALA A 159 -2.21 -7.69 -19.51
CA ALA A 159 -2.27 -9.13 -19.31
C ALA A 159 -2.94 -9.75 -20.55
N ASP A 160 -2.16 -9.95 -21.61
CA ASP A 160 -2.56 -10.67 -22.80
C ASP A 160 -2.64 -12.18 -22.46
N VAL A 161 -3.66 -12.57 -21.70
CA VAL A 161 -4.01 -13.97 -21.42
C VAL A 161 -5.54 -14.14 -21.48
N GLY A 162 -6.04 -14.37 -22.69
CA GLY A 162 -7.11 -15.34 -22.94
C GLY A 162 -8.52 -14.98 -22.48
N SER A 163 -9.19 -14.11 -23.23
CA SER A 163 -10.64 -14.23 -23.43
C SER A 163 -10.93 -15.54 -24.20
N ALA A 164 -11.06 -16.64 -23.45
CA ALA A 164 -11.47 -17.94 -23.97
C ALA A 164 -12.35 -18.66 -22.94
N ALA A 165 -13.54 -18.10 -22.69
CA ALA A 165 -14.69 -18.86 -22.23
C ALA A 165 -15.82 -18.58 -23.22
N GLY A 166 -15.85 -19.37 -24.29
CA GLY A 166 -16.86 -19.32 -25.32
C GLY A 166 -18.24 -19.58 -24.73
N GLY A 167 -19.09 -18.56 -24.78
CA GLY A 167 -20.53 -18.74 -24.68
C GLY A 167 -21.02 -19.40 -25.95
N THR A 168 -21.34 -20.69 -25.86
CA THR A 168 -22.16 -21.39 -26.85
C THR A 168 -23.54 -20.75 -26.85
N THR A 169 -23.78 -19.81 -27.77
CA THR A 169 -25.15 -19.42 -28.14
C THR A 169 -25.67 -20.44 -29.15
N VAL A 170 -26.70 -21.14 -28.69
CA VAL A 170 -27.61 -21.98 -29.46
C VAL A 170 -28.35 -21.07 -30.43
N ASP A 171 -28.16 -21.25 -31.73
CA ASP A 171 -29.06 -20.68 -32.73
C ASP A 171 -30.21 -21.66 -32.98
N VAL A 172 -31.40 -21.15 -32.67
CA VAL A 172 -32.71 -21.74 -32.90
C VAL A 172 -33.26 -21.16 -34.20
N ASP A 173 -33.74 -22.06 -35.06
CA ASP A 173 -34.66 -21.87 -36.20
C ASP A 173 -34.26 -21.00 -37.41
N ALA A 174 -34.02 -21.69 -38.55
CA ALA A 174 -34.81 -21.57 -39.79
C ALA A 174 -34.65 -22.82 -40.67
#